data_AF-A0A5C7PDX2-F1
#
_entry.id   AF-A0A5C7PDX2-F1
#
_cell.length_a   1.000
_cell.length_b   1.000
_cell.length_c   1.000
_cell.angle_alpha   90.00
_cell.angle_beta   90.00
_cell.angle_gamma   90.00
#
_symmetry.space_group_name_H-M   'P 1'
#
loop_
_entity.id
_entity.type
_entity.pdbx_description
1 polymer ?
#
loop_
_entity_poly.entity_id
_entity_poly.type
_entity_poly.pdbx_seq_one_letter_code
_entity_poly.pdbx_strand_id
1 'polypeptide(L)'
;MPMDRIRLARLRDRIMSPEAAAALFADGMTVGMSGFTRAGDCKAVPFALAERAANEHLQITLMTGASLGNDIDKVLTDANVISRRIPFQSDPTLRRKINDGEVMFIDQHLSETVEQLRSGQIAPVDIAVVEATAITENGGIVPT
;
A
#
# COMPACT_ATOMS: atom_id res chain seq x y z
N MET A 1 17.61 6.52 17.12
CA MET A 1 17.49 7.60 16.10
C MET A 1 17.23 6.97 14.73
N PRO A 2 16.63 7.67 13.73
CA PRO A 2 16.48 7.15 12.36
C PRO A 2 17.79 6.60 11.76
N MET A 3 18.92 7.17 12.17
CA MET A 3 20.26 6.77 11.71
C MET A 3 20.67 5.35 12.14
N ASP A 4 20.12 4.82 13.23
CA ASP A 4 20.37 3.43 13.68
C ASP A 4 19.55 2.42 12.89
N ARG A 5 18.43 2.88 12.30
CA ARG A 5 17.48 2.08 11.53
C ARG A 5 17.86 2.04 10.05
N ILE A 6 18.45 3.10 9.51
CA ILE A 6 18.92 3.19 8.12
C ILE A 6 20.47 3.14 8.11
N ARG A 7 21.02 1.94 7.93
CA ARG A 7 22.46 1.67 8.08
C ARG A 7 23.29 1.85 6.81
N LEU A 8 22.63 1.91 5.64
CA LEU A 8 23.26 2.32 4.38
C LEU A 8 23.18 3.85 4.20
N ALA A 9 24.30 4.54 4.36
CA ALA A 9 24.36 6.00 4.45
C ALA A 9 23.71 6.74 3.26
N ARG A 10 23.95 6.29 2.02
CA ARG A 10 23.40 6.91 0.80
C ARG A 10 21.86 6.91 0.71
N LEU A 11 21.17 6.06 1.48
CA LEU A 11 19.71 6.03 1.50
C LEU A 11 19.11 7.09 2.44
N ARG A 12 19.93 7.73 3.29
CA ARG A 12 19.48 8.82 4.16
C ARG A 12 19.09 10.06 3.36
N ASP A 13 19.70 10.26 2.19
CA ASP A 13 19.36 11.33 1.23
C ASP A 13 17.98 11.14 0.58
N ARG A 14 17.34 9.98 0.78
CA ARG A 14 15.99 9.66 0.29
C ARG A 14 14.92 9.78 1.37
N ILE A 15 15.29 10.16 2.60
CA ILE A 15 14.31 10.43 3.66
C ILE A 15 13.49 11.66 3.25
N MET A 16 12.17 11.49 3.25
CA MET A 16 11.23 12.54 2.90
C MET A 16 9.98 12.42 3.78
N SER A 17 9.14 13.44 3.75
CA SER A 17 7.87 13.42 4.49
C SER A 17 6.86 12.47 3.83
N PRO A 18 5.83 12.00 4.56
CA PRO A 18 4.76 11.20 3.99
C PRO A 18 4.05 11.88 2.82
N GLU A 19 3.88 13.21 2.85
CA GLU A 19 3.23 13.99 1.79
C GLU A 19 4.09 14.03 0.53
N ALA A 20 5.42 14.21 0.69
CA ALA A 20 6.36 14.14 -0.42
C ALA A 20 6.41 12.73 -1.05
N ALA A 21 6.31 11.67 -0.22
CA ALA A 21 6.20 10.30 -0.71
C ALA A 21 4.87 10.04 -1.43
N ALA A 22 3.75 10.56 -0.89
CA ALA A 22 2.44 10.46 -1.51
C ALA A 22 2.37 11.19 -2.86
N ALA A 23 3.17 12.24 -3.08
CA ALA A 23 3.29 12.93 -4.36
C ALA A 23 3.88 12.06 -5.50
N LEU A 24 4.53 10.93 -5.18
CA LEU A 24 5.05 9.98 -6.18
C LEU A 24 3.96 9.15 -6.86
N PHE A 25 2.77 9.10 -6.27
CA PHE A 25 1.64 8.32 -6.78
C PHE A 25 0.94 9.09 -7.91
N ALA A 26 0.48 8.36 -8.92
CA ALA A 26 -0.35 8.89 -9.99
C ALA A 26 -1.66 8.11 -10.09
N ASP A 27 -2.68 8.77 -10.64
CA ASP A 27 -3.96 8.13 -10.95
C ASP A 27 -3.76 6.92 -11.87
N GLY A 28 -4.48 5.84 -11.58
CA GLY A 28 -4.42 4.58 -12.32
C GLY A 28 -3.28 3.63 -11.93
N MET A 29 -2.37 4.02 -11.02
CA MET A 29 -1.26 3.15 -10.61
C MET A 29 -1.70 1.89 -9.88
N THR A 30 -0.92 0.82 -10.05
CA THR A 30 -0.99 -0.40 -9.24
C THR A 30 0.02 -0.31 -8.10
N VAL A 31 -0.48 -0.36 -6.87
CA VAL A 31 0.31 -0.18 -5.64
C VAL A 31 0.34 -1.48 -4.85
N GLY A 32 1.54 -1.98 -4.59
CA GLY A 32 1.78 -3.07 -3.64
C GLY A 32 2.08 -2.50 -2.25
N MET A 33 1.37 -2.94 -1.22
CA MET A 33 1.54 -2.45 0.14
C MET A 33 1.71 -3.59 1.13
N SER A 34 2.69 -3.47 2.04
CA SER A 34 2.84 -4.43 3.14
C SER A 34 1.65 -4.37 4.09
N GLY A 35 1.29 -5.53 4.64
CA GLY A 35 0.18 -5.70 5.56
C GLY A 35 -0.43 -7.09 5.46
N PHE A 36 -0.45 -7.80 6.59
CA PHE A 36 -1.03 -9.13 6.70
C PHE A 36 -1.66 -9.30 8.08
N THR A 37 -2.99 -9.33 8.15
CA THR A 37 -3.76 -9.53 9.39
C THR A 37 -3.40 -8.51 10.50
N ARG A 38 -3.28 -7.23 10.13
CA ARG A 38 -2.92 -6.08 11.01
C ARG A 38 -1.44 -5.99 11.40
N ALA A 39 -0.59 -6.89 10.91
CA ALA A 39 0.85 -6.86 11.12
C ALA A 39 1.57 -6.33 9.88
N GLY A 40 2.59 -5.50 10.09
CA GLY A 40 3.42 -4.94 9.00
C GLY A 40 2.71 -3.91 8.12
N ASP A 41 1.58 -3.34 8.55
CA ASP A 41 0.82 -2.39 7.75
C ASP A 41 1.59 -1.08 7.56
N CYS A 42 1.62 -0.57 6.34
CA CYS A 42 2.03 0.80 6.09
C CYS A 42 1.03 1.78 6.72
N LYS A 43 1.52 2.84 7.35
CA LYS A 43 0.69 3.80 8.10
C LYS A 43 0.74 5.19 7.49
N ALA A 44 1.84 5.92 7.69
CA ALA A 44 1.91 7.36 7.36
C ALA A 44 1.62 7.71 5.89
N VAL A 45 2.16 6.95 4.93
CA VAL A 45 1.98 7.23 3.48
C VAL A 45 0.51 7.06 3.03
N PRO A 46 -0.21 5.97 3.40
CA PRO A 46 -1.64 5.87 3.14
C PRO A 46 -2.49 7.03 3.64
N PHE A 47 -2.24 7.55 4.85
CA PHE A 47 -2.98 8.71 5.37
C PHE A 47 -2.72 9.96 4.52
N ALA A 48 -1.46 10.24 4.19
CA ALA A 48 -1.10 11.37 3.32
C ALA A 48 -1.70 11.23 1.91
N LEU A 49 -1.80 10.00 1.40
CA LEU A 49 -2.44 9.71 0.11
C LEU A 49 -3.95 10.00 0.14
N ALA A 50 -4.62 9.62 1.22
CA ALA A 50 -6.05 9.92 1.42
C ALA A 50 -6.32 11.43 1.55
N GLU A 51 -5.47 12.16 2.29
CA GLU A 51 -5.56 13.62 2.40
C GLU A 51 -5.35 14.31 1.05
N ARG A 52 -4.40 13.82 0.24
CA ARG A 52 -4.17 14.32 -1.11
C ARG A 52 -5.40 14.11 -2.01
N ALA A 53 -5.97 12.91 -1.99
CA ALA A 53 -7.15 12.56 -2.80
C ALA A 53 -8.43 13.32 -2.41
N ALA A 54 -8.46 13.98 -1.25
CA ALA A 54 -9.55 14.89 -0.91
C ALA A 54 -9.58 16.16 -1.80
N ASN A 55 -8.47 16.50 -2.44
CA ASN A 55 -8.30 17.74 -3.22
C ASN A 55 -8.15 17.50 -4.73
N GLU A 56 -7.95 16.25 -5.16
CA GLU A 56 -7.78 15.90 -6.57
C GLU A 56 -8.23 14.46 -6.86
N HIS A 57 -8.51 14.17 -8.13
CA HIS A 57 -8.82 12.81 -8.54
C HIS A 57 -7.58 11.93 -8.51
N LEU A 58 -7.63 10.88 -7.68
CA LEU A 58 -6.55 9.91 -7.54
C LEU A 58 -7.13 8.56 -7.12
N GLN A 59 -7.16 7.61 -8.04
CA GLN A 59 -7.54 6.24 -7.76
C GLN A 59 -6.44 5.25 -8.13
N ILE A 60 -6.25 4.22 -7.30
CA ILE A 60 -5.24 3.18 -7.47
C ILE A 60 -5.84 1.77 -7.38
N THR A 61 -5.16 0.82 -8.00
CA THR A 61 -5.32 -0.60 -7.63
C THR A 61 -4.44 -0.89 -6.43
N LEU A 62 -5.04 -1.30 -5.31
CA LEU A 62 -4.33 -1.63 -4.07
C LEU A 62 -4.20 -3.15 -3.90
N MET A 63 -2.94 -3.62 -3.94
CA MET A 63 -2.54 -5.00 -3.67
C MET A 63 -1.87 -5.09 -2.30
N THR A 64 -2.28 -6.05 -1.47
CA THR A 64 -1.69 -6.28 -0.15
C THR A 64 -1.33 -7.75 0.05
N GLY A 65 -0.73 -8.09 1.19
CA GLY A 65 -0.58 -9.49 1.60
C GLY A 65 -1.94 -10.11 1.99
N ALA A 66 -2.66 -9.47 2.90
CA ALA A 66 -4.02 -9.84 3.29
C ALA A 66 -4.80 -8.61 3.80
N SER A 67 -5.53 -8.72 4.91
CA SER A 67 -6.23 -7.58 5.52
C SER A 67 -5.26 -6.61 6.18
N LEU A 68 -5.62 -5.32 6.11
CA LEU A 68 -4.95 -4.24 6.83
C LEU A 68 -5.63 -3.99 8.18
N GLY A 69 -4.87 -3.46 9.14
CA GLY A 69 -5.34 -2.86 10.37
C GLY A 69 -5.29 -1.34 10.33
N ASN A 70 -5.33 -0.71 11.51
CA ASN A 70 -5.16 0.73 11.72
C ASN A 70 -6.03 1.62 10.82
N ASP A 71 -7.22 1.15 10.48
CA ASP A 71 -8.20 1.83 9.62
C ASP A 71 -7.66 2.24 8.23
N ILE A 72 -6.58 1.61 7.74
CA ILE A 72 -5.97 1.99 6.45
C ILE A 72 -6.95 1.77 5.28
N ASP A 73 -7.56 0.58 5.21
CA ASP A 73 -8.60 0.30 4.20
C ASP A 73 -9.75 1.30 4.33
N LYS A 74 -10.18 1.64 5.55
CA LYS A 74 -11.25 2.62 5.80
C LYS A 74 -10.89 4.01 5.28
N VAL A 75 -9.74 4.53 5.66
CA VAL A 75 -9.30 5.90 5.33
C VAL A 75 -9.15 6.09 3.82
N LEU A 76 -8.52 5.12 3.15
CA LEU A 76 -8.40 5.14 1.68
C LEU A 76 -9.76 5.00 1.00
N THR A 77 -10.66 4.19 1.55
CA THR A 77 -12.03 4.01 1.03
C THR A 77 -12.86 5.29 1.17
N ASP A 78 -12.83 5.93 2.34
CA ASP A 78 -13.56 7.18 2.62
C ASP A 78 -13.09 8.31 1.68
N ALA A 79 -11.80 8.33 1.34
CA ALA A 79 -11.20 9.26 0.38
C ALA A 79 -11.37 8.84 -1.11
N ASN A 80 -12.10 7.78 -1.41
CA ASN A 80 -12.32 7.25 -2.77
C ASN A 80 -11.04 6.86 -3.54
N VAL A 81 -9.95 6.54 -2.82
CA VAL A 81 -8.63 6.25 -3.41
C VAL A 81 -8.56 4.87 -4.07
N ILE A 82 -9.36 3.91 -3.63
CA ILE A 82 -9.27 2.52 -4.09
C ILE A 82 -10.23 2.33 -5.26
N SER A 83 -9.73 2.12 -6.47
CA SER A 83 -10.56 1.66 -7.60
C SER A 83 -10.68 0.14 -7.66
N ARG A 84 -9.62 -0.57 -7.23
CA ARG A 84 -9.58 -2.04 -7.13
C ARG A 84 -8.79 -2.50 -5.92
N ARG A 85 -9.26 -3.56 -5.25
CA ARG A 85 -8.60 -4.18 -4.09
C ARG A 85 -8.32 -5.67 -4.31
N ILE A 86 -7.12 -6.12 -3.95
CA ILE A 86 -6.64 -7.52 -4.05
C ILE A 86 -5.69 -7.83 -2.86
N PRO A 87 -5.62 -9.05 -2.28
CA PRO A 87 -6.50 -10.20 -2.46
C PRO A 87 -7.52 -10.36 -1.31
N PHE A 88 -7.40 -9.60 -0.22
CA PHE A 88 -8.26 -9.79 0.95
C PHE A 88 -8.47 -8.48 1.70
N GLN A 89 -9.67 -8.27 2.24
CA GLN A 89 -10.00 -7.16 3.12
C GLN A 89 -10.98 -7.62 4.22
N SER A 90 -10.96 -6.94 5.36
CA SER A 90 -11.89 -7.19 6.46
C SER A 90 -12.56 -5.90 6.99
N ASP A 91 -12.39 -4.78 6.28
CA ASP A 91 -12.90 -3.49 6.71
C ASP A 91 -14.38 -3.31 6.28
N PRO A 92 -15.29 -2.93 7.21
CA PRO A 92 -16.71 -2.80 6.89
C PRO A 92 -17.03 -1.63 5.94
N THR A 93 -16.22 -0.57 5.92
CA THR A 93 -16.39 0.58 5.01
C THR A 93 -16.07 0.14 3.59
N LEU A 94 -14.91 -0.50 3.40
CA LEU A 94 -14.49 -1.03 2.10
C LEU A 94 -15.44 -2.12 1.61
N ARG A 95 -15.85 -3.05 2.48
CA ARG A 95 -16.82 -4.09 2.13
C ARG A 95 -18.13 -3.51 1.60
N ARG A 96 -18.61 -2.40 2.17
CA ARG A 96 -19.82 -1.74 1.69
C ARG A 96 -19.64 -1.24 0.27
N LYS A 97 -18.58 -0.47 -0.01
CA LYS A 97 -18.31 0.04 -1.37
C LYS A 97 -18.07 -1.06 -2.39
N ILE A 98 -17.46 -2.18 -1.99
CA ILE A 98 -17.35 -3.37 -2.84
C ILE A 98 -18.74 -3.91 -3.19
N ASN A 99 -19.61 -4.08 -2.19
CA ASN A 99 -20.97 -4.60 -2.39
C ASN A 99 -21.87 -3.64 -3.19
N ASP A 100 -21.60 -2.34 -3.12
CA ASP A 100 -22.30 -1.31 -3.88
C ASP A 100 -21.73 -1.15 -5.31
N GLY A 101 -20.64 -1.88 -5.65
CA GLY A 101 -20.01 -1.86 -6.97
C GLY A 101 -19.10 -0.65 -7.22
N GLU A 102 -18.83 0.17 -6.21
CA GLU A 102 -17.95 1.35 -6.29
C GLU A 102 -16.46 0.97 -6.32
N VAL A 103 -16.11 -0.17 -5.71
CA VAL A 103 -14.73 -0.69 -5.67
C VAL A 103 -14.70 -2.10 -6.24
N MET A 104 -13.84 -2.33 -7.24
CA MET A 104 -13.63 -3.67 -7.78
C MET A 104 -12.84 -4.53 -6.78
N PHE A 105 -13.26 -5.75 -6.52
CA PHE A 105 -12.57 -6.64 -5.59
C PHE A 105 -12.27 -7.99 -6.24
N ILE A 106 -11.08 -8.52 -6.00
CA ILE A 106 -10.68 -9.87 -6.42
C ILE A 106 -10.12 -10.58 -5.19
N ASP A 107 -10.84 -11.58 -4.69
CA ASP A 107 -10.39 -12.47 -3.63
C ASP A 107 -9.63 -13.66 -4.20
N GLN A 108 -8.30 -13.56 -4.18
CA GLN A 108 -7.41 -14.62 -4.68
C GLN A 108 -6.96 -15.54 -3.55
N HIS A 109 -6.60 -16.77 -3.90
CA HIS A 109 -5.77 -17.59 -3.02
C HIS A 109 -4.47 -16.83 -2.71
N LEU A 110 -4.20 -16.60 -1.42
CA LEU A 110 -3.10 -15.73 -0.99
C LEU A 110 -1.74 -16.16 -1.55
N SER A 111 -1.53 -17.46 -1.73
CA SER A 111 -0.30 -18.03 -2.31
C SER A 111 -0.14 -17.79 -3.80
N GLU A 112 -1.21 -17.47 -4.53
CA GLU A 112 -1.21 -17.40 -6.00
C GLU A 112 -1.04 -15.99 -6.55
N THR A 113 -1.34 -14.96 -5.76
CA THR A 113 -1.23 -13.55 -6.19
C THR A 113 0.17 -13.26 -6.76
N VAL A 114 1.21 -13.74 -6.10
CA VAL A 114 2.61 -13.56 -6.53
C VAL A 114 3.02 -14.45 -7.71
N GLU A 115 2.34 -15.58 -7.92
CA GLU A 115 2.54 -16.41 -9.11
C GLU A 115 1.92 -15.71 -10.34
N GLN A 116 0.74 -15.13 -10.18
CA GLN A 116 0.07 -14.36 -11.25
C GLN A 116 0.87 -13.11 -11.62
N LEU A 117 1.43 -12.39 -10.63
CA LEU A 117 2.31 -11.24 -10.87
C LEU A 117 3.55 -11.64 -11.70
N ARG A 118 4.31 -12.64 -11.24
CA ARG A 118 5.58 -13.01 -11.90
C ARG A 118 5.39 -13.63 -13.28
N SER A 119 4.21 -14.19 -13.55
CA SER A 119 3.84 -14.77 -14.84
C SER A 119 3.09 -13.78 -15.75
N GLY A 120 2.93 -12.52 -15.33
CA GLY A 120 2.32 -11.45 -16.14
C GLY A 120 0.82 -11.61 -16.37
N GLN A 121 0.12 -12.39 -15.55
CA GLN A 121 -1.33 -12.61 -15.67
C GLN A 121 -2.15 -11.46 -15.07
N ILE A 122 -1.54 -10.65 -14.21
CA ILE A 122 -2.09 -9.41 -13.66
C ILE A 122 -1.09 -8.27 -13.86
N ALA A 123 -1.58 -7.04 -13.75
CA ALA A 123 -0.77 -5.83 -13.97
C ALA A 123 0.46 -5.78 -13.05
N PRO A 124 1.60 -5.26 -13.53
CA PRO A 124 2.78 -5.07 -12.70
C PRO A 124 2.53 -4.02 -11.60
N VAL A 125 3.36 -4.05 -10.56
CA VAL A 125 3.32 -3.05 -9.49
C VAL A 125 4.16 -1.82 -9.90
N ASP A 126 3.54 -0.65 -9.91
CA ASP A 126 4.21 0.63 -10.20
C ASP A 126 4.96 1.15 -8.95
N ILE A 127 4.33 1.06 -7.78
CA ILE A 127 4.91 1.49 -6.49
C ILE A 127 4.72 0.41 -5.43
N ALA A 128 5.80 0.10 -4.71
CA ALA A 128 5.77 -0.73 -3.52
C ALA A 128 5.98 0.10 -2.25
N VAL A 129 5.06 0.02 -1.30
CA VAL A 129 5.17 0.64 0.03
C VAL A 129 5.32 -0.48 1.05
N VAL A 130 6.47 -0.52 1.73
CA VAL A 130 6.81 -1.60 2.66
C VAL A 130 7.23 -1.01 4.00
N GLU A 131 6.54 -1.40 5.07
CA GLU A 131 6.96 -1.08 6.43
C GLU A 131 8.23 -1.87 6.78
N ALA A 132 9.20 -1.17 7.37
CA ALA A 132 10.51 -1.72 7.66
C ALA A 132 10.97 -1.39 9.08
N THR A 133 11.45 -2.41 9.78
CA THR A 133 12.16 -2.31 11.06
C THR A 133 13.54 -1.68 10.86
N ALA A 134 14.21 -1.98 9.75
CA ALA A 134 15.53 -1.46 9.43
C ALA A 134 15.86 -1.58 7.94
N ILE A 135 16.82 -0.80 7.49
CA ILE A 135 17.56 -1.00 6.24
C ILE A 135 19.00 -1.33 6.61
N THR A 136 19.49 -2.48 6.14
CA THR A 136 20.83 -3.00 6.43
C THR A 136 21.92 -2.18 5.72
N GLU A 137 23.17 -2.46 6.07
CA GLU A 137 24.39 -1.85 5.55
C GLU A 137 24.56 -2.06 4.03
N ASN A 138 24.02 -3.16 3.50
CA ASN A 138 23.99 -3.46 2.06
C ASN A 138 22.67 -3.08 1.38
N GLY A 139 21.74 -2.43 2.10
CA GLY A 139 20.48 -1.92 1.54
C GLY A 139 19.32 -2.94 1.52
N GLY A 140 19.46 -4.07 2.21
CA GLY A 140 18.35 -5.00 2.45
C GLY A 140 17.29 -4.39 3.36
N ILE A 141 16.01 -4.69 3.07
CA ILE A 141 14.87 -4.23 3.87
C ILE A 141 14.52 -5.33 4.89
N VAL A 142 14.48 -4.97 6.18
CA VAL A 142 14.00 -5.84 7.25
C VAL A 142 12.55 -5.47 7.52
N PRO A 143 11.54 -6.24 7.05
CA PRO A 143 10.14 -5.92 7.28
C PRO A 143 9.76 -6.03 8.77
N THR A 144 8.63 -5.45 9.14
CA THR A 144 8.00 -5.56 10.46
C THR A 144 7.03 -6.73 10.55
#